data_AF-A0A7J5CGT2-F1
#
_entry.id   AF-A0A7J5CGT2-F1
#
_cell.length_a   1.000
_cell.length_b   1.000
_cell.length_c   1.000
_cell.angle_alpha   90.00
_cell.angle_beta   90.00
_cell.angle_gamma   90.00
#
_symmetry.space_group_name_H-M   'P 1'
#
loop_
_entity.id
_entity.type
_entity.pdbx_description
1 polymer ?
#
loop_
_entity_poly.entity_id
_entity_poly.type
_entity_poly.pdbx_seq_one_letter_code
_entity_poly.pdbx_strand_id
1 'polypeptide(L)'
;MDVVPEDLAELVHRAARATGPHPADLATIRRRARARRRSRSVTGVAGLAALIALTGGAVPLLVREHRPAAPVAAPSTSPTAPDSPPPTPAPAQRLMLSGEGGTVRPHRAGPEIGLVGGIADELRSDGSMVRHRVPAGWQESAALSDGRLVGLKLTDLMPGTRRSDGPDVSGLSIRLLVLGADDRVDISREVRVKGQGLKLAGADVRYAYLVRGGVGLVAHELTTGRERTLIPVAGSAGDELPFRDAALAAGLVVSVTGPADMTRCQLDVRRLTGGNRLSRLTVDGECAPSIRLSPDGTMVAVPYRRPVGRNLEYRLAILDTATGHRRADQPLATAGATYGLMDGGTWGAAWVDGTTVRVVWAQLPDPPRKVYSVAELARVLTVRVQ
;
A
#
# COMPACT_ATOMS: atom_id res chain seq x y z
N MET A 1 21.99 0.53 -40.30
CA MET A 1 22.41 -0.89 -40.30
C MET A 1 23.64 -0.95 -39.43
N ASP A 2 23.49 -1.37 -38.17
CA ASP A 2 24.61 -1.56 -37.26
C ASP A 2 24.78 -3.05 -37.01
N VAL A 3 25.79 -3.62 -37.65
CA VAL A 3 26.19 -5.01 -37.49
C VAL A 3 26.97 -5.11 -36.19
N VAL A 4 26.40 -5.81 -35.20
CA VAL A 4 27.10 -6.15 -33.96
C VAL A 4 28.19 -7.17 -34.30
N PRO A 5 29.44 -7.00 -33.82
CA PRO A 5 30.54 -7.92 -34.13
C PRO A 5 30.22 -9.36 -33.69
N GLU A 6 30.40 -10.32 -34.60
CA GLU A 6 30.11 -11.75 -34.41
C GLU A 6 30.81 -12.34 -33.17
N ASP A 7 31.95 -11.77 -32.76
CA ASP A 7 32.71 -12.18 -31.58
C ASP A 7 31.92 -12.07 -30.27
N LEU A 8 30.98 -11.10 -30.16
CA LEU A 8 30.17 -10.93 -28.93
C LEU A 8 29.05 -11.97 -28.84
N ALA A 9 28.46 -12.32 -29.99
CA ALA A 9 27.42 -13.34 -30.06
C ALA A 9 28.01 -14.73 -29.75
N GLU A 10 29.22 -15.00 -30.23
CA GLU A 10 29.92 -16.26 -29.96
C GLU A 10 30.33 -16.39 -28.48
N LEU A 11 30.74 -15.29 -27.84
CA LEU A 11 31.13 -15.27 -26.42
C LEU A 11 29.94 -15.53 -25.49
N VAL A 12 28.76 -14.99 -25.83
CA VAL A 12 27.50 -15.26 -25.11
C VAL A 12 27.04 -16.70 -25.33
N HIS A 13 27.18 -17.24 -26.54
CA HIS A 13 26.83 -18.64 -26.83
C HIS A 13 27.78 -19.65 -26.17
N ARG A 14 29.04 -19.26 -25.93
CA ARG A 14 30.02 -20.08 -25.20
C ARG A 14 29.76 -20.02 -23.68
N ALA A 15 29.37 -18.86 -23.14
CA ALA A 15 28.97 -18.71 -21.74
C ALA A 15 27.68 -19.46 -21.39
N ALA A 16 26.71 -19.49 -22.31
CA ALA A 16 25.45 -20.24 -22.15
C ALA A 16 25.64 -21.77 -22.24
N ARG A 17 26.66 -22.25 -22.95
CA ARG A 17 27.01 -23.68 -23.00
C ARG A 17 27.88 -24.15 -21.83
N ALA A 18 28.57 -23.23 -21.14
CA ALA A 18 29.39 -23.54 -19.96
C ALA A 18 28.58 -23.67 -18.65
N THR A 19 27.33 -23.19 -18.63
CA THR A 19 26.43 -23.32 -17.48
C THR A 19 25.59 -24.59 -17.60
N GLY A 20 26.15 -25.72 -17.14
CA GLY A 20 25.40 -26.96 -17.00
C GLY A 20 24.18 -26.78 -16.07
N PRO A 21 23.02 -27.39 -16.38
CA PRO A 21 21.80 -27.18 -15.61
C PRO A 21 21.94 -27.66 -14.16
N HIS A 22 21.47 -26.83 -13.23
CA HIS A 22 21.60 -27.05 -11.79
C HIS A 22 20.77 -28.30 -11.36
N PRO A 23 21.33 -29.27 -10.62
CA PRO A 23 20.66 -30.53 -10.27
C PRO A 23 19.32 -30.36 -9.51
N ALA A 24 19.15 -29.23 -8.81
CA ALA A 24 17.93 -28.88 -8.08
C ALA A 24 16.72 -28.62 -8.99
N ASP A 25 16.94 -28.14 -10.22
CA ASP A 25 15.85 -27.81 -11.16
C ASP A 25 15.25 -29.08 -11.79
N LEU A 26 16.08 -30.09 -12.06
CA LEU A 26 15.62 -31.38 -12.60
C LEU A 26 14.83 -32.20 -11.56
N ALA A 27 15.19 -32.12 -10.28
CA ALA A 27 14.45 -32.76 -9.19
C ALA A 27 13.05 -32.15 -9.04
N THR A 28 12.93 -30.84 -9.17
CA THR A 28 11.66 -30.09 -9.05
C THR A 28 10.72 -30.38 -10.22
N ILE A 29 11.25 -30.52 -11.44
CA ILE A 29 10.48 -30.89 -12.63
C ILE A 29 9.99 -32.34 -12.54
N ARG A 30 10.85 -33.29 -12.12
CA ARG A 30 10.45 -34.70 -11.93
C ARG A 30 9.40 -34.87 -10.83
N ARG A 31 9.44 -34.06 -9.77
CA ARG A 31 8.44 -34.05 -8.69
C ARG A 31 7.07 -33.55 -9.17
N ARG A 32 7.04 -32.50 -9.99
CA ARG A 32 5.79 -31.98 -10.62
C ARG A 32 5.20 -32.95 -11.65
N ALA A 33 6.02 -33.68 -12.40
CA ALA A 33 5.55 -34.70 -13.35
C ALA A 33 4.90 -35.92 -12.65
N ARG A 34 5.45 -36.37 -11.53
CA ARG A 34 4.87 -37.49 -10.73
C ARG A 34 3.56 -37.10 -10.03
N ALA A 35 3.43 -35.84 -9.56
CA ALA A 35 2.19 -35.34 -8.95
C ALA A 35 1.03 -35.27 -9.95
N ARG A 36 1.30 -34.84 -11.21
CA ARG A 36 0.29 -34.79 -12.28
C ARG A 36 -0.15 -36.16 -12.79
N ARG A 37 0.66 -37.22 -12.66
CA ARG A 37 0.23 -38.60 -12.97
C ARG A 37 -0.70 -39.19 -11.92
N ARG A 38 -0.55 -38.84 -10.64
CA ARG A 38 -1.44 -39.32 -9.56
C ARG A 38 -2.81 -38.63 -9.56
N SER A 39 -2.91 -37.39 -10.03
CA SER A 39 -4.18 -36.65 -10.08
C SER A 39 -5.11 -37.05 -11.22
N ARG A 40 -4.68 -37.90 -12.16
CA ARG A 40 -5.53 -38.41 -13.25
C ARG A 40 -6.25 -39.72 -12.90
N SER A 41 -6.18 -40.18 -11.65
CA SER A 41 -6.76 -41.45 -11.20
C SER A 41 -7.96 -41.33 -10.26
N VAL A 42 -8.45 -40.12 -9.94
CA VAL A 42 -9.45 -39.91 -8.86
C VAL A 42 -10.73 -39.18 -9.32
N THR A 43 -10.87 -38.81 -10.60
CA THR A 43 -12.14 -38.29 -11.14
C THR A 43 -13.00 -39.44 -11.66
N GLY A 44 -13.69 -40.10 -10.74
CA GLY A 44 -14.76 -41.05 -11.00
C GLY A 44 -15.44 -41.39 -9.68
N VAL A 45 -16.74 -41.05 -9.57
CA VAL A 45 -17.63 -41.23 -8.40
C VAL A 45 -17.68 -40.03 -7.44
N ALA A 46 -18.62 -39.10 -7.69
CA ALA A 46 -19.45 -38.41 -6.70
C ALA A 46 -20.29 -37.29 -7.38
N GLY A 47 -21.02 -37.66 -8.42
CA GLY A 47 -22.29 -36.99 -8.73
C GLY A 47 -23.40 -37.74 -8.00
N LEU A 48 -24.49 -37.04 -7.65
CA LEU A 48 -25.78 -37.57 -7.16
C LEU A 48 -25.98 -37.66 -5.63
N ALA A 49 -26.04 -36.50 -4.95
CA ALA A 49 -26.80 -36.22 -3.70
C ALA A 49 -26.42 -34.78 -3.28
N ALA A 50 -27.22 -33.74 -3.43
CA ALA A 50 -28.43 -33.51 -2.65
C ALA A 50 -29.22 -32.36 -3.30
N LEU A 51 -30.08 -32.75 -4.25
CA LEU A 51 -31.24 -31.99 -4.70
C LEU A 51 -32.42 -32.77 -4.11
N ILE A 52 -32.87 -32.40 -2.91
CA ILE A 52 -34.16 -32.71 -2.25
C ILE A 52 -34.01 -32.23 -0.80
N ALA A 53 -34.82 -31.21 -0.46
CA ALA A 53 -35.12 -30.60 0.85
C ALA A 53 -34.82 -29.10 0.83
N LEU A 54 -35.75 -28.17 1.03
CA LEU A 54 -37.15 -28.26 1.44
C LEU A 54 -37.78 -26.90 1.07
N THR A 55 -38.80 -26.95 0.23
CA THR A 55 -39.82 -25.92 0.03
C THR A 55 -40.92 -26.08 1.08
N GLY A 56 -41.49 -24.96 1.54
CA GLY A 56 -42.69 -24.88 2.39
C GLY A 56 -42.43 -23.98 3.61
N GLY A 57 -43.12 -22.88 3.89
CA GLY A 57 -44.44 -22.40 3.46
C GLY A 57 -45.23 -22.03 4.73
N ALA A 58 -45.61 -20.75 4.91
CA ALA A 58 -46.84 -20.26 5.58
C ALA A 58 -46.69 -18.82 6.15
N VAL A 59 -47.63 -17.97 5.78
CA VAL A 59 -48.10 -16.68 6.36
C VAL A 59 -49.61 -16.93 6.58
N PRO A 60 -50.32 -16.51 7.65
CA PRO A 60 -50.60 -15.09 7.93
C PRO A 60 -50.88 -14.69 9.41
N LEU A 61 -50.95 -13.38 9.70
CA LEU A 61 -52.18 -12.68 10.13
C LEU A 61 -51.91 -11.21 10.55
N LEU A 62 -52.92 -10.39 10.24
CA LEU A 62 -53.05 -8.93 10.39
C LEU A 62 -53.47 -8.50 11.81
N VAL A 63 -53.48 -7.17 12.00
CA VAL A 63 -54.35 -6.35 12.89
C VAL A 63 -53.69 -5.82 14.18
N ARG A 64 -53.37 -4.52 14.25
CA ARG A 64 -54.27 -3.44 14.74
C ARG A 64 -53.50 -2.13 14.99
N GLU A 65 -53.84 -1.07 14.25
CA GLU A 65 -53.60 0.31 14.68
C GLU A 65 -54.62 0.68 15.78
N HIS A 66 -54.17 1.26 16.89
CA HIS A 66 -55.00 2.07 17.78
C HIS A 66 -54.18 3.27 18.29
N ARG A 67 -54.52 4.45 17.75
CA ARG A 67 -54.21 5.78 18.30
C ARG A 67 -55.42 6.21 19.14
N PRO A 68 -55.22 6.71 20.36
CA PRO A 68 -55.89 7.97 20.69
C PRO A 68 -55.06 8.95 21.56
N ALA A 69 -55.30 10.23 21.25
CA ALA A 69 -55.32 11.44 22.07
C ALA A 69 -54.20 11.78 23.07
N ALA A 70 -53.72 13.02 22.91
CA ALA A 70 -52.84 13.74 23.83
C ALA A 70 -53.56 14.15 25.13
N PRO A 71 -52.83 14.19 26.26
CA PRO A 71 -53.19 15.03 27.39
C PRO A 71 -52.21 16.21 27.56
N VAL A 72 -52.81 17.39 27.66
CA VAL A 72 -52.51 18.57 28.51
C VAL A 72 -51.06 18.76 29.01
N ALA A 73 -50.53 19.94 28.69
CA ALA A 73 -49.24 20.46 29.14
C ALA A 73 -49.14 20.58 30.69
N ALA A 74 -48.03 20.08 31.22
CA ALA A 74 -47.52 20.33 32.57
C ALA A 74 -46.18 21.09 32.45
N PRO A 75 -45.78 21.88 33.45
CA PRO A 75 -44.75 22.92 33.30
C PRO A 75 -43.34 22.35 33.06
N SER A 76 -42.59 23.07 32.25
CA SER A 76 -41.22 22.80 31.80
C SER A 76 -40.24 22.55 32.94
N THR A 77 -39.76 21.32 33.04
CA THR A 77 -38.42 21.02 33.53
C THR A 77 -37.59 20.57 32.34
N SER A 78 -36.63 21.41 31.91
CA SER A 78 -35.68 21.05 30.86
C SER A 78 -35.02 19.72 31.22
N PRO A 79 -35.13 18.66 30.40
CA PRO A 79 -34.31 17.48 30.60
C PRO A 79 -32.88 17.89 30.28
N THR A 80 -32.00 17.78 31.27
CA THR A 80 -30.56 17.74 31.06
C THR A 80 -30.31 16.79 29.90
N ALA A 81 -29.75 17.31 28.81
CA ALA A 81 -29.39 16.50 27.66
C ALA A 81 -28.57 15.30 28.19
N PRO A 82 -28.88 14.06 27.79
CA PRO A 82 -28.01 12.95 28.13
C PRO A 82 -26.62 13.31 27.63
N ASP A 83 -25.64 13.28 28.56
CA ASP A 83 -24.22 13.37 28.23
C ASP A 83 -24.00 12.49 27.02
N SER A 84 -23.63 13.12 25.90
CA SER A 84 -23.33 12.37 24.69
C SER A 84 -22.26 11.35 25.07
N PRO A 85 -22.46 10.05 24.80
CA PRO A 85 -21.44 9.06 25.09
C PRO A 85 -20.12 9.54 24.46
N PRO A 86 -18.99 9.40 25.17
CA PRO A 86 -17.71 9.89 24.66
C PRO A 86 -17.54 9.38 23.23
N PRO A 87 -17.07 10.24 22.30
CA PRO A 87 -16.96 9.87 20.90
C PRO A 87 -16.16 8.56 20.83
N THR A 88 -16.76 7.55 20.18
CA THR A 88 -16.11 6.25 20.03
C THR A 88 -14.72 6.50 19.43
N PRO A 89 -13.64 6.02 20.05
CA PRO A 89 -12.30 6.25 19.54
C PRO A 89 -12.22 5.74 18.11
N ALA A 90 -11.70 6.57 17.22
CA ALA A 90 -11.55 6.21 15.82
C ALA A 90 -10.76 4.89 15.73
N PRO A 91 -11.19 3.93 14.90
CA PRO A 91 -10.51 2.65 14.80
C PRO A 91 -9.06 2.87 14.34
N ALA A 92 -8.13 2.15 14.96
CA ALA A 92 -6.73 2.19 14.61
C ALA A 92 -6.54 1.89 13.12
N GLN A 93 -5.76 2.72 12.44
CA GLN A 93 -5.35 2.46 11.07
C GLN A 93 -4.43 1.24 11.03
N ARG A 94 -4.58 0.46 9.97
CA ARG A 94 -3.75 -0.71 9.69
C ARG A 94 -2.35 -0.27 9.27
N LEU A 95 -1.32 -0.89 9.85
CA LEU A 95 0.08 -0.54 9.65
C LEU A 95 0.71 -1.48 8.64
N MET A 96 0.56 -1.14 7.37
CA MET A 96 1.24 -1.83 6.27
C MET A 96 2.71 -1.42 6.24
N LEU A 97 3.58 -2.41 6.03
CA LEU A 97 4.97 -2.18 5.69
C LEU A 97 5.09 -1.88 4.19
N SER A 98 5.87 -0.87 3.87
CA SER A 98 6.08 -0.33 2.54
C SER A 98 7.57 -0.14 2.29
N GLY A 99 7.98 -0.32 1.04
CA GLY A 99 9.38 -0.21 0.62
C GLY A 99 9.91 -1.54 0.12
N GLU A 100 10.64 -1.50 -0.98
CA GLU A 100 11.26 -2.69 -1.58
C GLU A 100 12.55 -3.05 -0.84
N GLY A 101 13.25 -2.03 -0.33
CA GLY A 101 14.56 -2.17 0.28
C GLY A 101 15.67 -2.27 -0.76
N GLY A 102 16.78 -2.91 -0.38
CA GLY A 102 17.91 -3.09 -1.27
C GLY A 102 18.91 -4.09 -0.76
N THR A 103 19.62 -4.72 -1.69
CA THR A 103 20.70 -5.67 -1.41
C THR A 103 21.95 -5.30 -2.20
N VAL A 104 23.10 -5.69 -1.66
CA VAL A 104 24.41 -5.52 -2.28
C VAL A 104 25.29 -6.70 -1.93
N ARG A 105 26.27 -7.00 -2.78
CA ARG A 105 27.33 -7.97 -2.50
C ARG A 105 28.66 -7.23 -2.38
N PRO A 106 29.08 -6.82 -1.16
CA PRO A 106 30.24 -5.94 -0.96
C PRO A 106 31.55 -6.53 -1.47
N HIS A 107 31.69 -7.85 -1.41
CA HIS A 107 32.88 -8.58 -1.85
C HIS A 107 32.46 -9.68 -2.84
N ARG A 108 33.22 -9.89 -3.92
CA ARG A 108 32.88 -10.87 -4.97
C ARG A 108 32.58 -12.28 -4.44
N ALA A 109 33.28 -12.70 -3.40
CA ALA A 109 33.11 -14.01 -2.74
C ALA A 109 32.33 -13.94 -1.39
N GLY A 110 31.87 -12.75 -0.99
CA GLY A 110 31.14 -12.55 0.26
C GLY A 110 29.63 -12.78 0.12
N PRO A 111 28.91 -12.86 1.25
CA PRO A 111 27.46 -12.97 1.23
C PRO A 111 26.83 -11.69 0.66
N GLU A 112 25.66 -11.87 0.05
CA GLU A 112 24.77 -10.75 -0.21
C GLU A 112 24.16 -10.27 1.11
N ILE A 113 24.14 -8.95 1.29
CA ILE A 113 23.62 -8.27 2.47
C ILE A 113 22.57 -7.26 2.03
N GLY A 114 21.65 -6.91 2.93
CA GLY A 114 20.63 -5.92 2.61
C GLY A 114 19.44 -6.00 3.53
N LEU A 115 18.57 -5.01 3.43
CA LEU A 115 17.32 -4.94 4.17
C LEU A 115 16.20 -4.89 3.14
N VAL A 116 15.32 -5.89 3.15
CA VAL A 116 14.23 -6.02 2.17
C VAL A 116 12.87 -6.00 2.85
N GLY A 117 11.94 -5.27 2.25
CA GLY A 117 10.55 -5.24 2.70
C GLY A 117 9.80 -6.52 2.35
N GLY A 118 8.70 -6.77 3.04
CA GLY A 118 7.70 -7.73 2.58
C GLY A 118 6.85 -7.17 1.45
N ILE A 119 6.21 -8.05 0.68
CA ILE A 119 5.36 -7.65 -0.46
C ILE A 119 4.04 -7.03 0.02
N ALA A 120 3.47 -7.60 1.08
CA ALA A 120 2.24 -7.15 1.73
C ALA A 120 2.26 -7.62 3.19
N ASP A 121 3.26 -7.11 3.93
CA ASP A 121 3.41 -7.41 5.36
C ASP A 121 2.69 -6.32 6.18
N GLU A 122 1.93 -6.72 7.19
CA GLU A 122 1.19 -5.86 8.10
C GLU A 122 1.67 -6.10 9.53
N LEU A 123 1.96 -5.02 10.25
CA LEU A 123 2.26 -5.08 11.67
C LEU A 123 1.01 -4.75 12.51
N ARG A 124 0.49 -5.75 13.21
CA ARG A 124 -0.73 -5.63 14.02
C ARG A 124 -0.48 -4.80 15.29
N SER A 125 -1.56 -4.40 15.96
CA SER A 125 -1.50 -3.63 17.22
C SER A 125 -0.84 -4.38 18.37
N ASP A 126 -0.92 -5.70 18.38
CA ASP A 126 -0.25 -6.58 19.34
C ASP A 126 1.24 -6.83 19.03
N GLY A 127 1.77 -6.20 17.97
CA GLY A 127 3.15 -6.35 17.52
C GLY A 127 3.39 -7.61 16.68
N SER A 128 2.37 -8.42 16.40
CA SER A 128 2.50 -9.57 15.52
C SER A 128 2.59 -9.15 14.05
N MET A 129 3.42 -9.86 13.28
CA MET A 129 3.54 -9.65 11.84
C MET A 129 2.60 -10.60 11.11
N VAL A 130 1.78 -10.03 10.22
CA VAL A 130 0.93 -10.79 9.30
C VAL A 130 1.46 -10.62 7.88
N ARG A 131 1.73 -11.74 7.22
CA ARG A 131 2.09 -11.75 5.80
C ARG A 131 0.89 -12.17 4.98
N HIS A 132 0.35 -11.23 4.21
CA HIS A 132 -0.78 -11.50 3.34
C HIS A 132 -0.38 -12.39 2.16
N ARG A 133 -1.25 -13.34 1.80
CA ARG A 133 -1.05 -14.19 0.63
C ARG A 133 -1.46 -13.44 -0.64
N VAL A 134 -0.49 -12.79 -1.27
CA VAL A 134 -0.71 -12.05 -2.52
C VAL A 134 -0.23 -12.82 -3.75
N PRO A 135 -0.85 -12.64 -4.93
CA PRO A 135 -0.34 -13.19 -6.19
C PRO A 135 1.06 -12.66 -6.55
N ALA A 136 1.81 -13.43 -7.34
CA ALA A 136 3.06 -12.96 -7.92
C ALA A 136 2.84 -11.69 -8.78
N GLY A 137 3.76 -10.73 -8.69
CA GLY A 137 3.67 -9.42 -9.36
C GLY A 137 2.83 -8.39 -8.60
N TRP A 138 2.44 -8.67 -7.35
CA TRP A 138 1.78 -7.70 -6.47
C TRP A 138 2.70 -6.51 -6.18
N GLN A 139 2.15 -5.30 -6.29
CA GLN A 139 2.79 -4.03 -5.99
C GLN A 139 1.77 -3.10 -5.36
N GLU A 140 2.26 -2.27 -4.44
CA GLU A 140 1.46 -1.28 -3.70
C GLU A 140 0.29 -1.91 -2.92
N SER A 141 -0.08 -1.31 -1.79
CA SER A 141 -1.09 -1.91 -0.92
C SER A 141 -1.83 -0.85 -0.12
N ALA A 142 -3.15 -0.96 -0.14
CA ALA A 142 -4.05 -0.18 0.67
C ALA A 142 -4.94 -1.13 1.48
N ALA A 143 -4.82 -1.07 2.80
CA ALA A 143 -5.58 -1.87 3.72
C ALA A 143 -6.93 -1.19 4.03
N LEU A 144 -8.02 -1.94 3.92
CA LEU A 144 -9.36 -1.47 4.27
C LEU A 144 -9.64 -1.79 5.74
N SER A 145 -10.57 -1.02 6.33
CA SER A 145 -11.02 -1.20 7.71
C SER A 145 -11.80 -2.50 7.93
N ASP A 146 -12.38 -3.08 6.88
CA ASP A 146 -13.10 -4.36 6.91
C ASP A 146 -12.17 -5.59 6.78
N GLY A 147 -10.86 -5.37 6.79
CA GLY A 147 -9.85 -6.44 6.68
C GLY A 147 -9.43 -6.77 5.26
N ARG A 148 -10.15 -6.28 4.24
CA ARG A 148 -9.75 -6.46 2.83
C ARG A 148 -8.45 -5.72 2.51
N LEU A 149 -7.80 -6.16 1.44
CA LEU A 149 -6.59 -5.52 0.91
C LEU A 149 -6.80 -5.17 -0.57
N VAL A 150 -6.46 -3.95 -0.94
CA VAL A 150 -6.43 -3.51 -2.34
C VAL A 150 -4.98 -3.34 -2.78
N GLY A 151 -4.64 -3.79 -3.96
CA GLY A 151 -3.31 -3.59 -4.54
C GLY A 151 -3.29 -3.71 -6.04
N LEU A 152 -2.15 -3.40 -6.62
CA LEU A 152 -1.92 -3.54 -8.05
C LEU A 152 -1.17 -4.86 -8.30
N LYS A 153 -1.51 -5.53 -9.40
CA LYS A 153 -0.73 -6.64 -9.92
C LYS A 153 -0.20 -6.26 -11.28
N LEU A 154 1.11 -6.21 -11.39
CA LEU A 154 1.82 -5.98 -12.64
C LEU A 154 2.21 -7.32 -13.25
N THR A 155 1.98 -7.49 -14.55
CA THR A 155 2.32 -8.72 -15.27
C THR A 155 2.88 -8.37 -16.64
N ASP A 156 4.14 -8.74 -16.89
CA ASP A 156 4.71 -8.67 -18.23
C ASP A 156 4.14 -9.80 -19.09
N LEU A 157 3.40 -9.41 -20.12
CA LEU A 157 2.77 -10.29 -21.11
C LEU A 157 3.73 -10.65 -22.25
N MET A 158 4.90 -10.01 -22.36
CA MET A 158 5.87 -10.25 -23.43
C MET A 158 7.32 -10.40 -22.91
N PRO A 159 7.57 -11.31 -21.96
CA PRO A 159 8.88 -11.44 -21.31
C PRO A 159 10.02 -11.65 -22.33
N GLY A 160 11.12 -10.92 -22.17
CA GLY A 160 12.31 -11.01 -23.01
C GLY A 160 12.35 -10.04 -24.20
N THR A 161 11.28 -9.28 -24.47
CA THR A 161 11.28 -8.24 -25.51
C THR A 161 11.79 -6.90 -24.96
N ARG A 162 12.93 -6.40 -25.45
CA ARG A 162 13.40 -5.03 -25.15
C ARG A 162 12.40 -4.01 -25.69
N ARG A 163 11.98 -3.08 -24.83
CA ARG A 163 10.97 -2.05 -25.13
C ARG A 163 11.46 -0.69 -24.63
N SER A 164 11.13 0.36 -25.37
CA SER A 164 11.58 1.74 -25.16
C SER A 164 10.42 2.74 -25.16
N ASP A 165 9.18 2.29 -24.99
CA ASP A 165 7.96 3.07 -25.13
C ASP A 165 7.44 3.68 -23.80
N GLY A 166 8.36 3.97 -22.87
CA GLY A 166 8.06 4.60 -21.57
C GLY A 166 7.88 3.59 -20.42
N PRO A 167 7.48 4.05 -19.22
CA PRO A 167 7.38 3.28 -17.97
C PRO A 167 6.26 2.24 -18.03
N ASP A 168 5.25 2.43 -18.90
CA ASP A 168 4.15 1.51 -19.13
C ASP A 168 4.25 0.81 -20.49
N VAL A 169 5.32 0.04 -20.64
CA VAL A 169 5.70 -0.66 -21.87
C VAL A 169 4.55 -1.46 -22.49
N SER A 170 4.44 -1.46 -23.82
CA SER A 170 3.52 -2.31 -24.59
C SER A 170 3.67 -3.76 -24.13
N GLY A 171 2.59 -4.45 -23.75
CA GLY A 171 2.68 -5.79 -23.16
C GLY A 171 2.77 -5.85 -21.63
N LEU A 172 2.59 -4.75 -20.90
CA LEU A 172 2.33 -4.78 -19.45
C LEU A 172 0.82 -4.92 -19.19
N SER A 173 0.39 -5.78 -18.27
CA SER A 173 -0.97 -5.75 -17.68
C SER A 173 -0.86 -5.18 -16.27
N ILE A 174 -1.75 -4.25 -15.95
CA ILE A 174 -1.88 -3.70 -14.59
C ILE A 174 -3.30 -3.94 -14.12
N ARG A 175 -3.44 -4.83 -13.14
CA ARG A 175 -4.73 -5.20 -12.56
C ARG A 175 -4.89 -4.65 -11.16
N LEU A 176 -6.00 -3.98 -10.91
CA LEU A 176 -6.47 -3.70 -9.56
C LEU A 176 -7.07 -4.99 -9.00
N LEU A 177 -6.55 -5.42 -7.86
CA LEU A 177 -7.04 -6.59 -7.13
C LEU A 177 -7.62 -6.16 -5.79
N VAL A 178 -8.72 -6.82 -5.40
CA VAL A 178 -9.23 -6.77 -4.03
C VAL A 178 -9.14 -8.16 -3.45
N LEU A 179 -8.44 -8.29 -2.33
CA LEU A 179 -8.37 -9.50 -1.54
C LEU A 179 -9.35 -9.42 -0.38
N GLY A 180 -10.07 -10.51 -0.14
CA GLY A 180 -10.86 -10.73 1.05
C GLY A 180 -10.00 -10.73 2.32
N ALA A 181 -10.65 -10.73 3.48
CA ALA A 181 -9.97 -10.85 4.77
C ALA A 181 -9.25 -12.21 4.96
N ASP A 182 -9.56 -13.20 4.11
CA ASP A 182 -8.92 -14.52 4.02
C ASP A 182 -7.81 -14.58 2.94
N ASP A 183 -7.39 -13.43 2.43
CA ASP A 183 -6.44 -13.22 1.34
C ASP A 183 -6.84 -13.82 -0.01
N ARG A 184 -8.11 -14.23 -0.20
CA ARG A 184 -8.59 -14.69 -1.51
C ARG A 184 -8.90 -13.51 -2.42
N VAL A 185 -8.67 -13.69 -3.72
CA VAL A 185 -8.99 -12.65 -4.71
C VAL A 185 -10.51 -12.60 -4.90
N ASP A 186 -11.13 -11.52 -4.45
CA ASP A 186 -12.56 -11.23 -4.66
C ASP A 186 -12.80 -10.51 -5.99
N ILE A 187 -11.92 -9.54 -6.31
CA ILE A 187 -12.03 -8.71 -7.51
C ILE A 187 -10.68 -8.71 -8.24
N SER A 188 -10.74 -8.83 -9.56
CA SER A 188 -9.58 -8.66 -10.45
C SER A 188 -9.99 -7.90 -11.70
N ARG A 189 -9.44 -6.70 -11.90
CA ARG A 189 -9.83 -5.82 -13.01
C ARG A 189 -8.63 -5.19 -13.68
N GLU A 190 -8.59 -5.24 -15.01
CA GLU A 190 -7.60 -4.47 -15.78
C GLU A 190 -7.88 -2.97 -15.64
N VAL A 191 -6.88 -2.22 -15.20
CA VAL A 191 -6.98 -0.76 -14.98
C VAL A 191 -5.92 0.02 -15.76
N ARG A 192 -5.06 -0.67 -16.50
CA ARG A 192 -4.06 -0.04 -17.35
C ARG A 192 -4.74 0.75 -18.47
N VAL A 193 -4.23 1.95 -18.70
CA VAL A 193 -4.47 2.73 -19.91
C VAL A 193 -3.10 2.96 -20.56
N LYS A 194 -2.96 2.65 -21.84
CA LYS A 194 -1.67 2.76 -22.54
C LYS A 194 -1.18 4.21 -22.50
N GLY A 195 0.08 4.41 -22.11
CA GLY A 195 0.72 5.73 -22.04
C GLY A 195 0.34 6.56 -20.81
N GLN A 196 -0.30 5.96 -19.80
CA GLN A 196 -0.62 6.62 -18.54
C GLN A 196 -0.02 5.86 -17.35
N GLY A 197 0.96 6.49 -16.69
CA GLY A 197 1.46 6.04 -15.40
C GLY A 197 0.34 5.81 -14.40
N LEU A 198 0.45 4.76 -13.58
CA LEU A 198 -0.56 4.40 -12.59
C LEU A 198 0.06 4.10 -11.22
N LYS A 199 -0.55 4.67 -10.17
CA LYS A 199 -0.21 4.40 -8.76
C LYS A 199 -1.48 4.34 -7.90
N LEU A 200 -1.51 3.47 -6.91
CA LEU A 200 -2.50 3.39 -5.85
C LEU A 200 -2.14 4.36 -4.72
N ALA A 201 -2.97 5.39 -4.53
CA ALA A 201 -2.82 6.36 -3.44
C ALA A 201 -3.47 5.88 -2.14
N GLY A 202 -4.47 4.99 -2.23
CA GLY A 202 -5.21 4.49 -1.07
C GLY A 202 -6.52 3.84 -1.50
N ALA A 203 -7.30 3.37 -0.54
CA ALA A 203 -8.62 2.80 -0.79
C ALA A 203 -9.52 2.95 0.43
N ASP A 204 -10.82 2.94 0.19
CA ASP A 204 -11.85 2.72 1.21
C ASP A 204 -12.74 1.54 0.80
N VAL A 205 -13.80 1.29 1.57
CA VAL A 205 -14.72 0.16 1.33
C VAL A 205 -15.38 0.17 -0.05
N ARG A 206 -15.45 1.33 -0.71
CA ARG A 206 -16.16 1.55 -1.98
C ARG A 206 -15.23 1.87 -3.14
N TYR A 207 -14.11 2.56 -2.91
CA TYR A 207 -13.24 3.08 -3.96
C TYR A 207 -11.77 2.70 -3.74
N ALA A 208 -11.08 2.36 -4.83
CA ALA A 208 -9.63 2.54 -4.91
C ALA A 208 -9.33 3.93 -5.46
N TYR A 209 -8.38 4.63 -4.87
CA TYR A 209 -7.95 5.94 -5.34
C TYR A 209 -6.65 5.81 -6.11
N LEU A 210 -6.71 6.11 -7.40
CA LEU A 210 -5.61 5.90 -8.33
C LEU A 210 -5.06 7.25 -8.82
N VAL A 211 -3.75 7.40 -8.83
CA VAL A 211 -3.06 8.50 -9.49
C VAL A 211 -2.76 8.08 -10.92
N ARG A 212 -3.28 8.82 -11.89
CA ARG A 212 -3.10 8.58 -13.32
C ARG A 212 -2.30 9.71 -13.96
N GLY A 213 -1.23 9.36 -14.68
CA GLY A 213 -0.45 10.31 -15.48
C GLY A 213 -1.33 11.05 -16.49
N GLY A 214 -1.16 12.37 -16.60
CA GLY A 214 -1.96 13.23 -17.49
C GLY A 214 -3.46 13.37 -17.14
N VAL A 215 -3.93 12.75 -16.05
CA VAL A 215 -5.34 12.86 -15.60
C VAL A 215 -5.44 13.43 -14.19
N GLY A 216 -4.63 12.92 -13.25
CA GLY A 216 -4.66 13.30 -11.84
C GLY A 216 -5.18 12.19 -10.93
N LEU A 217 -5.85 12.56 -9.83
CA LEU A 217 -6.40 11.60 -8.87
C LEU A 217 -7.81 11.18 -9.30
N VAL A 218 -8.04 9.87 -9.44
CA VAL A 218 -9.33 9.29 -9.79
C VAL A 218 -9.83 8.36 -8.68
N ALA A 219 -11.14 8.33 -8.46
CA ALA A 219 -11.81 7.29 -7.68
C ALA A 219 -12.28 6.19 -8.63
N HIS A 220 -11.81 4.97 -8.40
CA HIS A 220 -12.22 3.75 -9.09
C HIS A 220 -13.18 2.97 -8.19
N GLU A 221 -14.45 2.90 -8.56
CA GLU A 221 -15.45 2.18 -7.77
C GLU A 221 -15.20 0.67 -7.83
N LEU A 222 -15.00 0.03 -6.67
CA LEU A 222 -14.58 -1.37 -6.61
C LEU A 222 -15.63 -2.32 -7.20
N THR A 223 -16.91 -2.02 -7.03
CA THR A 223 -18.02 -2.85 -7.50
C THR A 223 -18.23 -2.75 -9.01
N THR A 224 -18.33 -1.54 -9.54
CA THR A 224 -18.68 -1.31 -10.96
C THR A 224 -17.44 -1.18 -11.86
N GLY A 225 -16.31 -0.75 -11.30
CA GLY A 225 -15.10 -0.32 -11.98
C GLY A 225 -15.22 0.99 -12.73
N ARG A 226 -16.28 1.77 -12.46
CA ARG A 226 -16.40 3.12 -13.00
C ARG A 226 -15.38 4.02 -12.36
N GLU A 227 -14.76 4.87 -13.16
CA GLU A 227 -13.82 5.87 -12.69
C GLU A 227 -14.42 7.27 -12.74
N ARG A 228 -14.10 8.07 -11.73
CA ARG A 228 -14.42 9.49 -11.67
C ARG A 228 -13.18 10.27 -11.27
N THR A 229 -12.79 11.24 -12.08
CA THR A 229 -11.73 12.18 -11.74
C THR A 229 -12.15 13.05 -10.56
N LEU A 230 -11.31 13.09 -9.53
CA LEU A 230 -11.52 13.84 -8.30
C LEU A 230 -10.71 15.13 -8.29
N ILE A 231 -9.43 15.03 -8.67
CA ILE A 231 -8.50 16.15 -8.73
C ILE A 231 -7.83 16.11 -10.10
N PRO A 232 -8.24 16.98 -11.03
CA PRO A 232 -7.60 17.07 -12.33
C PRO A 232 -6.21 17.71 -12.17
N VAL A 233 -5.26 17.28 -12.99
CA VAL A 233 -3.96 17.93 -13.10
C VAL A 233 -3.78 18.37 -14.55
N ALA A 234 -3.48 19.67 -14.73
CA ALA A 234 -3.17 20.22 -16.05
C ALA A 234 -1.69 19.91 -16.36
N GLY A 235 -1.43 19.02 -17.31
CA GLY A 235 -0.09 18.63 -17.71
C GLY A 235 -0.08 17.47 -18.70
N SER A 236 0.93 17.43 -19.57
CA SER A 236 1.07 16.47 -20.66
C SER A 236 1.01 15.02 -20.17
N ALA A 237 0.38 14.15 -20.95
CA ALA A 237 0.57 12.70 -20.85
C ALA A 237 2.08 12.41 -20.82
N GLY A 238 2.57 11.96 -19.68
CA GLY A 238 3.99 11.78 -19.41
C GLY A 238 4.18 10.96 -18.15
N ASP A 239 5.41 10.49 -17.99
CA ASP A 239 5.81 9.46 -17.02
C ASP A 239 5.77 9.95 -15.55
N GLU A 240 5.72 11.27 -15.35
CA GLU A 240 5.75 11.87 -14.03
C GLU A 240 4.34 11.89 -13.40
N LEU A 241 4.17 11.08 -12.35
CA LEU A 241 2.95 11.08 -11.56
C LEU A 241 2.84 12.39 -10.77
N PRO A 242 1.67 13.07 -10.79
CA PRO A 242 1.51 14.39 -10.17
C PRO A 242 1.60 14.37 -8.63
N PHE A 243 1.53 13.19 -8.01
CA PHE A 243 1.63 13.02 -6.57
C PHE A 243 2.67 11.93 -6.29
N ARG A 244 3.84 12.32 -5.75
CA ARG A 244 4.90 11.36 -5.41
C ARG A 244 4.44 10.41 -4.32
N ASP A 245 3.74 10.93 -3.32
CA ASP A 245 3.03 10.16 -2.31
C ASP A 245 1.71 10.85 -1.94
N ALA A 246 0.73 10.09 -1.50
CA ALA A 246 -0.59 10.62 -1.13
C ALA A 246 -1.24 9.81 -0.01
N ALA A 247 -1.96 10.49 0.86
CA ALA A 247 -2.79 9.90 1.90
C ALA A 247 -4.19 10.48 1.86
N LEU A 248 -5.19 9.65 2.14
CA LEU A 248 -6.61 10.01 2.08
C LEU A 248 -7.31 9.63 3.38
N ALA A 249 -8.10 10.55 3.93
CA ALA A 249 -9.01 10.32 5.05
C ALA A 249 -10.01 11.48 5.15
N ALA A 250 -11.19 11.26 5.74
CA ALA A 250 -12.18 12.31 6.04
C ALA A 250 -12.50 13.27 4.86
N GLY A 251 -12.53 12.76 3.62
CA GLY A 251 -12.79 13.58 2.43
C GLY A 251 -11.67 14.57 2.07
N LEU A 252 -10.47 14.36 2.61
CA LEU A 252 -9.25 15.09 2.30
C LEU A 252 -8.23 14.19 1.61
N VAL A 253 -7.33 14.83 0.87
CA VAL A 253 -6.09 14.22 0.41
C VAL A 253 -4.92 15.12 0.77
N VAL A 254 -3.87 14.51 1.30
CA VAL A 254 -2.56 15.14 1.44
C VAL A 254 -1.64 14.51 0.43
N SER A 255 -0.98 15.32 -0.38
CA SER A 255 -0.05 14.87 -1.40
C SER A 255 1.30 15.55 -1.26
N VAL A 256 2.38 14.79 -1.40
CA VAL A 256 3.74 15.34 -1.52
C VAL A 256 3.90 15.94 -2.91
N THR A 257 4.25 17.23 -2.96
CA THR A 257 4.39 18.01 -4.19
C THR A 257 5.82 18.50 -4.37
N GLY A 258 6.26 18.61 -5.63
CA GLY A 258 7.60 19.05 -5.97
C GLY A 258 8.63 17.91 -5.98
N PRO A 259 9.88 18.21 -6.36
CA PRO A 259 10.93 17.22 -6.50
C PRO A 259 11.32 16.59 -5.14
N ALA A 260 12.03 15.47 -5.19
CA ALA A 260 12.70 14.94 -4.01
C ALA A 260 13.82 15.92 -3.63
N ASP A 261 13.73 16.50 -2.43
CA ASP A 261 14.63 17.53 -1.94
C ASP A 261 14.94 17.25 -0.46
N MET A 262 16.24 17.12 -0.14
CA MET A 262 16.75 16.86 1.20
C MET A 262 16.66 18.08 2.13
N THR A 263 16.30 19.25 1.61
CA THR A 263 16.18 20.49 2.38
C THR A 263 14.74 20.83 2.73
N ARG A 264 13.77 20.36 1.93
CA ARG A 264 12.37 20.75 2.09
C ARG A 264 11.42 19.71 1.50
N CYS A 265 10.44 19.31 2.29
CA CYS A 265 9.29 18.57 1.79
C CYS A 265 8.06 19.46 1.86
N GLN A 266 7.39 19.61 0.72
CA GLN A 266 6.14 20.34 0.60
C GLN A 266 4.97 19.38 0.43
N LEU A 267 3.92 19.58 1.21
CA LEU A 267 2.68 18.83 1.11
C LEU A 267 1.53 19.80 0.85
N ASP A 268 0.68 19.48 -0.11
CA ASP A 268 -0.58 20.19 -0.34
C ASP A 268 -1.72 19.39 0.32
N VAL A 269 -2.52 20.06 1.17
CA VAL A 269 -3.79 19.50 1.69
C VAL A 269 -4.91 19.98 0.78
N ARG A 270 -5.71 19.06 0.27
CA ARG A 270 -6.80 19.37 -0.66
C ARG A 270 -8.09 18.69 -0.23
N ARG A 271 -9.22 19.30 -0.57
CA ARG A 271 -10.51 18.58 -0.56
C ARG A 271 -10.47 17.51 -1.63
N LEU A 272 -10.87 16.30 -1.26
CA LEU A 272 -10.95 15.18 -2.19
C LEU A 272 -11.96 15.47 -3.30
N THR A 273 -13.09 16.10 -2.97
CA THR A 273 -14.07 16.57 -3.95
C THR A 273 -13.63 17.91 -4.52
N GLY A 274 -13.41 17.96 -5.84
CA GLY A 274 -13.09 19.19 -6.58
C GLY A 274 -11.62 19.62 -6.50
N GLY A 275 -10.83 19.05 -5.59
CA GLY A 275 -9.37 19.24 -5.58
C GLY A 275 -8.86 20.60 -5.08
N ASN A 276 -9.75 21.40 -4.50
CA ASN A 276 -9.41 22.71 -3.95
C ASN A 276 -8.34 22.57 -2.85
N ARG A 277 -7.21 23.28 -3.00
CA ARG A 277 -6.17 23.34 -1.97
C ARG A 277 -6.68 24.14 -0.78
N LEU A 278 -6.61 23.51 0.40
CA LEU A 278 -6.98 24.09 1.68
C LEU A 278 -5.78 24.76 2.34
N SER A 279 -4.63 24.09 2.31
CA SER A 279 -3.41 24.56 2.96
C SER A 279 -2.18 23.94 2.29
N ARG A 280 -1.01 24.46 2.68
CA ARG A 280 0.30 23.92 2.31
C ARG A 280 1.13 23.75 3.57
N LEU A 281 1.72 22.57 3.71
CA LEU A 281 2.52 22.16 4.86
C LEU A 281 3.97 21.98 4.43
N THR A 282 4.90 22.18 5.37
CA THR A 282 6.33 22.02 5.10
C THR A 282 7.05 21.37 6.27
N VAL A 283 7.99 20.47 5.96
CA VAL A 283 8.98 19.95 6.91
C VAL A 283 10.40 20.11 6.36
N ASP A 284 11.36 20.28 7.26
CA ASP A 284 12.76 20.54 6.94
C ASP A 284 13.51 19.22 6.67
N GLY A 285 13.40 18.74 5.43
CA GLY A 285 13.98 17.48 4.99
C GLY A 285 13.21 16.87 3.82
N GLU A 286 13.57 15.65 3.42
CA GLU A 286 12.85 14.89 2.40
C GLU A 286 11.75 14.05 3.07
N CYS A 287 10.51 14.10 2.54
CA CYS A 287 9.47 13.18 2.99
C CYS A 287 9.85 11.74 2.64
N ALA A 288 9.85 10.89 3.66
CA ALA A 288 9.87 9.45 3.47
C ALA A 288 8.47 8.97 3.01
N PRO A 289 8.38 7.82 2.34
CA PRO A 289 7.10 7.22 2.01
C PRO A 289 6.28 6.93 3.28
N SER A 290 4.96 6.77 3.13
CA SER A 290 4.00 6.50 4.22
C SER A 290 3.55 7.73 5.01
N ILE A 291 3.30 8.85 4.34
CA ILE A 291 2.50 9.91 4.95
C ILE A 291 1.10 9.38 5.33
N ARG A 292 0.54 9.84 6.45
CA ARG A 292 -0.79 9.39 6.92
C ARG A 292 -1.62 10.54 7.46
N LEU A 293 -2.80 10.73 6.87
CA LEU A 293 -3.85 11.56 7.48
C LEU A 293 -4.47 10.84 8.69
N SER A 294 -4.79 11.58 9.75
CA SER A 294 -5.58 11.08 10.86
C SER A 294 -6.98 10.69 10.38
N PRO A 295 -7.69 9.76 11.06
CA PRO A 295 -9.01 9.31 10.62
C PRO A 295 -10.05 10.44 10.48
N ASP A 296 -9.93 11.50 11.28
CA ASP A 296 -10.77 12.71 11.26
C ASP A 296 -10.24 13.80 10.29
N GLY A 297 -9.04 13.61 9.72
CA GLY A 297 -8.41 14.54 8.77
C GLY A 297 -7.84 15.82 9.38
N THR A 298 -7.86 15.98 10.71
CA THR A 298 -7.37 17.20 11.39
C THR A 298 -5.84 17.26 11.45
N MET A 299 -5.17 16.11 11.34
CA MET A 299 -3.72 16.01 11.42
C MET A 299 -3.13 15.13 10.32
N VAL A 300 -1.85 15.37 10.03
CA VAL A 300 -1.04 14.52 9.18
C VAL A 300 0.24 14.12 9.89
N ALA A 301 0.55 12.82 9.86
CA ALA A 301 1.81 12.26 10.27
C ALA A 301 2.73 12.18 9.04
N VAL A 302 3.89 12.81 9.13
CA VAL A 302 4.86 12.96 8.05
C VAL A 302 6.19 12.36 8.49
N PRO A 303 6.49 11.11 8.12
CA PRO A 303 7.84 10.57 8.22
C PRO A 303 8.75 11.35 7.27
N TYR A 304 9.87 11.84 7.75
CA TYR A 304 10.84 12.58 6.94
C TYR A 304 12.27 12.33 7.40
N ARG A 305 13.23 12.67 6.54
CA ARG A 305 14.65 12.52 6.83
C ARG A 305 15.42 13.77 6.44
N ARG A 306 16.46 14.08 7.19
CA ARG A 306 17.34 15.23 6.92
C ARG A 306 18.80 14.87 7.17
N PRO A 307 19.74 15.54 6.50
CA PRO A 307 21.16 15.27 6.70
C PRO A 307 21.61 15.71 8.10
N VAL A 308 22.39 14.85 8.76
CA VAL A 308 23.12 15.16 10.01
C VAL A 308 24.53 14.59 9.88
N GLY A 309 25.48 15.47 9.54
CA GLY A 309 26.84 15.06 9.21
C GLY A 309 26.87 14.16 7.96
N ARG A 310 27.41 12.94 8.11
CA ARG A 310 27.42 11.91 7.04
C ARG A 310 26.21 10.97 7.08
N ASN A 311 25.34 11.14 8.07
CA ASN A 311 24.20 10.27 8.29
C ASN A 311 22.89 11.01 7.95
N LEU A 312 21.79 10.26 7.93
CA LEU A 312 20.44 10.80 7.85
C LEU A 312 19.75 10.61 9.20
N GLU A 313 19.21 11.70 9.75
CA GLU A 313 18.30 11.66 10.89
C GLU A 313 16.88 11.47 10.37
N TYR A 314 16.24 10.39 10.79
CA TYR A 314 14.85 10.08 10.49
C TYR A 314 13.97 10.60 11.62
N ARG A 315 12.86 11.24 11.26
CA ARG A 315 11.97 11.94 12.16
C ARG A 315 10.51 11.71 11.77
N LEU A 316 9.62 11.93 12.73
CA LEU A 316 8.19 12.02 12.46
C LEU A 316 7.68 13.38 12.92
N ALA A 317 7.13 14.16 11.99
CA ALA A 317 6.35 15.35 12.33
C ALA A 317 4.86 15.01 12.34
N ILE A 318 4.13 15.56 13.30
CA ILE A 318 2.66 15.62 13.27
C ILE A 318 2.27 17.08 13.09
N LEU A 319 1.53 17.36 12.03
CA LEU A 319 1.14 18.72 11.62
C LEU A 319 -0.39 18.83 11.62
N ASP A 320 -0.90 19.96 12.10
CA ASP A 320 -2.29 20.36 11.90
C ASP A 320 -2.55 20.61 10.40
N THR A 321 -3.60 20.03 9.84
CA THR A 321 -3.84 20.10 8.39
C THR A 321 -4.38 21.46 7.94
N ALA A 322 -5.01 22.23 8.82
CA ALA A 322 -5.55 23.54 8.47
C ALA A 322 -4.46 24.63 8.47
N THR A 323 -3.61 24.61 9.50
CA THR A 323 -2.64 25.68 9.80
C THR A 323 -1.20 25.32 9.46
N GLY A 324 -0.87 24.03 9.36
CA GLY A 324 0.50 23.56 9.28
C GLY A 324 1.28 23.66 10.59
N HIS A 325 0.61 24.02 11.70
CA HIS A 325 1.25 24.09 13.00
C HIS A 325 1.76 22.71 13.43
N ARG A 326 3.02 22.66 13.88
CA ARG A 326 3.67 21.42 14.32
C ARG A 326 3.19 21.05 15.72
N ARG A 327 2.47 19.93 15.82
CA ARG A 327 1.93 19.36 17.06
C ARG A 327 2.88 18.38 17.73
N ALA A 328 3.76 17.75 16.94
CA ALA A 328 4.86 16.95 17.44
C ALA A 328 5.99 16.90 16.40
N ASP A 329 7.22 16.73 16.86
CA ASP A 329 8.39 16.47 16.02
C ASP A 329 9.40 15.65 16.80
N GLN A 330 9.48 14.35 16.49
CA GLN A 330 10.31 13.44 17.25
C GLN A 330 11.38 12.79 16.37
N PRO A 331 12.65 12.78 16.84
CA PRO A 331 13.66 11.93 16.23
C PRO A 331 13.28 10.47 16.43
N LEU A 332 13.38 9.69 15.35
CA LEU A 332 13.13 8.26 15.37
C LEU A 332 14.45 7.49 15.51
N ALA A 333 15.41 7.80 14.64
CA ALA A 333 16.71 7.15 14.59
C ALA A 333 17.65 7.89 13.62
N THR A 334 18.91 7.47 13.60
CA THR A 334 19.91 7.89 12.61
C THR A 334 20.39 6.67 11.84
N ALA A 335 20.49 6.78 10.52
CA ALA A 335 21.04 5.74 9.65
C ALA A 335 22.12 6.32 8.74
N GLY A 336 23.16 5.52 8.49
CA GLY A 336 24.24 5.85 7.59
C GLY A 336 24.15 5.09 6.27
N ALA A 337 25.12 5.33 5.40
CA ALA A 337 25.33 4.49 4.23
C ALA A 337 26.40 3.43 4.55
N THR A 338 26.05 2.16 4.40
CA THR A 338 26.98 1.03 4.52
C THR A 338 27.05 0.32 3.18
N TYR A 339 28.25 0.20 2.61
CA TYR A 339 28.50 -0.39 1.28
C TYR A 339 27.63 0.20 0.15
N GLY A 340 27.33 1.51 0.21
CA GLY A 340 26.51 2.20 -0.79
C GLY A 340 25.00 1.99 -0.63
N LEU A 341 24.55 1.27 0.40
CA LEU A 341 23.14 1.15 0.77
C LEU A 341 22.86 1.98 2.02
N MET A 342 21.67 2.57 2.10
CA MET A 342 21.18 3.12 3.36
C MET A 342 20.95 1.97 4.35
N ASP A 343 21.54 2.04 5.54
CA ASP A 343 21.51 0.93 6.50
C ASP A 343 20.20 0.84 7.30
N GLY A 344 19.36 1.87 7.29
CA GLY A 344 18.08 1.89 7.98
C GLY A 344 17.08 2.90 7.42
N GLY A 345 15.82 2.77 7.83
CA GLY A 345 14.74 3.62 7.33
C GLY A 345 13.40 3.40 8.04
N THR A 346 12.46 4.30 7.74
CA THR A 346 11.05 4.16 8.10
C THR A 346 10.32 3.35 7.04
N TRP A 347 9.58 2.32 7.47
CA TRP A 347 8.92 1.36 6.58
C TRP A 347 7.40 1.44 6.61
N GLY A 348 6.82 2.19 7.54
CA GLY A 348 5.37 2.37 7.60
C GLY A 348 4.98 3.28 8.75
N ALA A 349 3.84 3.93 8.62
CA ALA A 349 3.21 4.69 9.68
C ALA A 349 1.69 4.44 9.68
N ALA A 350 1.07 4.52 10.87
CA ALA A 350 -0.37 4.41 11.05
C ALA A 350 -0.83 5.09 12.34
N TRP A 351 -1.97 5.77 12.29
CA TRP A 351 -2.62 6.31 13.47
C TRP A 351 -3.22 5.18 14.31
N VAL A 352 -2.98 5.19 15.62
CA VAL A 352 -3.62 4.29 16.59
C VAL A 352 -4.99 4.84 16.99
N ASP A 353 -5.02 6.14 17.19
CA ASP A 353 -6.17 6.93 17.62
C ASP A 353 -5.99 8.36 17.09
N GLY A 354 -6.76 9.32 17.59
CA GLY A 354 -6.67 10.71 17.18
C GLY A 354 -5.41 11.45 17.62
N THR A 355 -4.55 10.89 18.48
CA THR A 355 -3.39 11.61 19.05
C THR A 355 -2.09 10.81 19.00
N THR A 356 -2.13 9.55 18.57
CA THR A 356 -1.01 8.62 18.66
C THR A 356 -0.73 7.99 17.30
N VAL A 357 0.54 8.01 16.88
CA VAL A 357 1.03 7.39 15.64
C VAL A 357 2.04 6.31 15.97
N ARG A 358 1.90 5.14 15.34
CA ARG A 358 2.93 4.09 15.31
C ARG A 358 3.74 4.21 14.01
N VAL A 359 5.05 4.12 14.13
CA VAL A 359 5.99 4.14 13.01
C VAL A 359 6.88 2.91 13.09
N VAL A 360 7.10 2.24 11.96
CA VAL A 360 8.03 1.12 11.85
C VAL A 360 9.38 1.62 11.41
N TRP A 361 10.39 1.38 12.25
CA TRP A 361 11.79 1.57 11.96
C TRP A 361 12.49 0.22 11.81
N ALA A 362 13.38 0.08 10.84
CA ALA A 362 14.28 -1.07 10.77
C ALA A 362 15.65 -0.63 10.27
N GLN A 363 16.70 -1.28 10.79
CA GLN A 363 18.09 -0.98 10.50
C GLN A 363 18.91 -2.27 10.50
N LEU A 364 19.85 -2.37 9.57
CA LEU A 364 20.80 -3.47 9.46
C LEU A 364 21.67 -3.56 10.73
N PRO A 365 21.95 -4.77 11.22
CA PRO A 365 22.99 -4.97 12.22
C PRO A 365 24.35 -4.57 11.67
N ASP A 366 25.24 -4.09 12.55
CA ASP A 366 26.64 -3.81 12.24
C ASP A 366 27.56 -4.86 12.91
N PRO A 367 28.33 -5.66 12.14
CA PRO A 367 28.35 -5.72 10.68
C PRO A 367 27.16 -6.52 10.10
N PRO A 368 26.66 -6.18 8.90
CA PRO A 368 25.62 -6.95 8.23
C PRO A 368 26.20 -8.26 7.70
N ARG A 369 25.45 -9.37 7.84
CA ARG A 369 25.95 -10.74 7.55
C ARG A 369 25.16 -11.48 6.50
N LYS A 370 23.93 -11.03 6.23
CA LYS A 370 22.99 -11.62 5.28
C LYS A 370 21.98 -10.57 4.84
N VAL A 371 21.11 -10.94 3.90
CA VAL A 371 19.87 -10.21 3.65
C VAL A 371 18.92 -10.45 4.83
N TYR A 372 18.40 -9.38 5.40
CA TYR A 372 17.40 -9.39 6.47
C TYR A 372 16.07 -8.91 5.93
N SER A 373 14.98 -9.52 6.36
CA SER A 373 13.66 -8.94 6.16
C SER A 373 13.41 -7.82 7.17
N VAL A 374 12.63 -6.81 6.79
CA VAL A 374 12.15 -5.78 7.73
C VAL A 374 11.40 -6.42 8.89
N ALA A 375 10.64 -7.49 8.64
CA ALA A 375 9.95 -8.23 9.69
C ALA A 375 10.87 -8.80 10.77
N GLU A 376 12.11 -9.17 10.44
CA GLU A 376 13.10 -9.64 11.42
C GLU A 376 13.65 -8.51 12.32
N LEU A 377 13.70 -7.28 11.81
CA LEU A 377 14.42 -6.17 12.44
C LEU A 377 13.52 -4.98 12.84
N ALA A 378 12.23 -5.08 12.56
CA ALA A 378 11.25 -4.03 12.79
C ALA A 378 11.16 -3.67 14.28
N ARG A 379 11.22 -2.37 14.56
CA ARG A 379 10.92 -1.76 15.84
C ARG A 379 9.77 -0.79 15.65
N VAL A 380 8.80 -0.83 16.57
CA VAL A 380 7.70 0.13 16.58
C VAL A 380 8.03 1.26 17.52
N LEU A 381 8.04 2.47 16.96
CA LEU A 381 8.14 3.70 17.71
C LEU A 381 6.75 4.33 17.78
N THR A 382 6.39 4.88 18.93
CA THR A 382 5.10 5.55 19.13
C THR A 382 5.34 7.02 19.39
N VAL A 383 4.68 7.88 18.63
CA VAL A 383 4.74 9.34 18.75
C VAL A 383 3.36 9.85 19.13
N ARG A 384 3.30 10.70 20.15
CA ARG A 384 2.06 11.33 20.64
C ARG A 384 2.05 12.81 20.33
N VAL A 385 0.87 13.32 20.01
CA VAL A 385 0.56 14.75 19.94
C VAL A 385 0.78 15.37 21.31
N GLN A 386 1.42 16.54 21.33
CA GLN A 386 1.63 17.36 22.52
C GLN A 386 0.57 18.47 22.64
#